data_AF-A0A2W0B018-F1
#
_entry.id   AF-A0A2W0B018-F1
#
_cell.length_a   1.000
_cell.length_b   1.000
_cell.length_c   1.000
_cell.angle_alpha   90.00
_cell.angle_beta   90.00
_cell.angle_gamma   90.00
#
_symmetry.space_group_name_H-M   'P 1'
#
loop_
_entity.id
_entity.type
_entity.pdbx_description
1 polymer ?
#
loop_
_entity_poly.entity_id
_entity_poly.type
_entity_poly.pdbx_seq_one_letter_code
_entity_poly.pdbx_strand_id
1 'polypeptide(L)'
;MHRLIFLLGVIVMSTSVLCQNSPTDSQNLRGLLEEVRQLRRDLQTTTVAAQRVQIALYRAQLQDAAVARMAKLVEEAHSKVIDLTAQRKRVATQIEQSEDQRNRTQDDNQRRQIEEEALPQLRGQLEVVTNEERQWRARANEAEGQLRVEQRKLDGLHALLDQLDQTLQNVGRKSDNTPLVSHRSEPSR
;
A
#
# COMPACT_ATOMS: atom_id res chain seq x y z
N MET A 1 43.70 77.01 -30.14
CA MET A 1 42.94 77.58 -31.27
C MET A 1 43.49 76.99 -32.56
N HIS A 2 42.62 76.34 -33.33
CA HIS A 2 42.74 76.07 -34.77
C HIS A 2 43.65 74.92 -35.25
N ARG A 3 43.41 73.69 -34.77
CA ARG A 3 43.51 72.46 -35.62
C ARG A 3 42.42 71.43 -35.28
N LEU A 4 41.27 71.93 -34.83
CA LEU A 4 39.99 71.25 -35.01
C LEU A 4 39.52 71.63 -36.41
N ILE A 5 38.93 70.69 -37.17
CA ILE A 5 38.31 70.85 -38.49
C ILE A 5 39.30 70.70 -39.66
N PHE A 6 39.60 69.45 -40.02
CA PHE A 6 39.49 68.94 -41.40
C PHE A 6 39.75 67.43 -41.40
N LEU A 7 38.95 66.67 -42.16
CA LEU A 7 39.00 65.21 -42.35
C LEU A 7 38.39 64.36 -41.20
N LEU A 8 37.20 64.70 -40.70
CA LEU A 8 35.92 64.23 -41.25
C LEU A 8 35.93 63.94 -42.77
N GLY A 9 36.29 62.71 -43.16
CA GLY A 9 36.21 62.29 -44.56
C GLY A 9 36.80 60.91 -44.80
N VAL A 10 35.90 59.93 -44.96
CA VAL A 10 36.15 58.57 -45.50
C VAL A 10 36.68 57.53 -44.49
N ILE A 11 35.89 57.32 -43.44
CA ILE A 11 35.69 55.98 -42.87
C ILE A 11 34.81 55.22 -43.87
N VAL A 12 35.41 54.61 -44.89
CA VAL A 12 34.76 53.63 -45.77
C VAL A 12 35.81 52.62 -46.21
N MET A 13 36.15 51.67 -45.32
CA MET A 13 36.72 50.36 -45.66
C MET A 13 36.96 49.57 -44.37
N SER A 14 35.88 49.17 -43.73
CA SER A 14 35.88 48.04 -42.80
C SER A 14 34.73 47.14 -43.20
N THR A 15 35.07 46.19 -44.08
CA THR A 15 34.48 44.85 -44.19
C THR A 15 33.09 44.69 -43.55
N SER A 16 32.05 44.85 -44.37
CA SER A 16 30.73 44.29 -44.08
C SER A 16 30.83 42.76 -44.12
N VAL A 17 31.35 42.15 -43.06
CA VAL A 17 30.93 40.79 -42.70
C VAL A 17 29.56 40.95 -42.06
N LEU A 18 28.55 41.08 -42.93
CA LEU A 18 27.23 40.55 -42.64
C LEU A 18 27.43 39.05 -42.47
N CYS A 19 27.85 38.63 -41.27
CA CYS A 19 27.69 37.24 -40.88
C CYS A 19 26.19 37.00 -40.98
N GLN A 20 25.85 36.21 -41.98
CA GLN A 20 24.50 35.82 -42.31
C GLN A 20 23.88 35.30 -41.02
N ASN A 21 22.88 36.02 -40.47
CA ASN A 21 21.86 35.36 -39.67
C ASN A 21 21.15 34.40 -40.63
N SER A 22 21.79 33.27 -40.92
CA SER A 22 21.17 32.19 -41.66
C SER A 22 19.90 31.85 -40.88
N PRO A 23 18.72 31.95 -41.47
CA PRO A 23 17.46 31.66 -40.78
C PRO A 23 17.51 30.28 -40.07
N THR A 24 18.32 29.37 -40.62
CA THR A 24 18.70 28.05 -40.09
C THR A 24 19.25 28.07 -38.64
N ASP A 25 20.14 29.00 -38.27
CA ASP A 25 20.73 29.03 -36.92
C ASP A 25 19.71 29.44 -35.85
N SER A 26 18.85 30.39 -36.20
CA SER A 26 17.73 30.79 -35.34
C SER A 26 16.69 29.68 -35.18
N GLN A 27 16.57 28.81 -36.18
CA GLN A 27 15.67 27.65 -36.19
C GLN A 27 16.23 26.51 -35.34
N ASN A 28 17.54 26.25 -35.43
CA ASN A 28 18.26 25.26 -34.63
C ASN A 28 18.27 25.63 -33.14
N LEU A 29 18.53 26.90 -32.80
CA LEU A 29 18.49 27.40 -31.42
C LEU A 29 17.09 27.33 -30.80
N ARG A 30 16.04 27.58 -31.61
CA ARG A 30 14.64 27.40 -31.18
C ARG A 30 14.30 25.93 -30.94
N GLY A 31 14.82 25.01 -31.78
CA GLY A 31 14.69 23.56 -31.60
C GLY A 31 15.31 23.09 -30.28
N LEU A 32 16.56 23.48 -30.01
CA LEU A 32 17.24 23.17 -28.75
C LEU A 32 16.54 23.73 -27.51
N LEU A 33 15.99 24.94 -27.59
CA LEU A 33 15.25 25.53 -26.48
C LEU A 33 13.95 24.75 -26.19
N GLU A 34 13.27 24.26 -27.23
CA GLU A 34 12.06 23.46 -27.08
C GLU A 34 12.38 22.07 -26.53
N GLU A 35 13.48 21.44 -26.98
CA GLU A 35 13.99 20.19 -26.42
C GLU A 35 14.36 20.33 -24.94
N VAL A 36 15.02 21.41 -24.53
CA VAL A 36 15.35 21.66 -23.10
C VAL A 36 14.08 21.90 -22.27
N ARG A 37 13.09 22.63 -22.81
CA ARG A 37 11.79 22.81 -22.15
C ARG A 37 11.02 21.50 -22.04
N GLN A 38 11.12 20.63 -23.04
CA GLN A 38 10.53 19.30 -23.03
C GLN A 38 11.22 18.42 -21.99
N LEU A 39 12.57 18.37 -21.99
CA LEU A 39 13.35 17.65 -20.99
C LEU A 39 13.05 18.12 -19.56
N ARG A 40 12.89 19.43 -19.34
CA ARG A 40 12.54 19.97 -18.02
C ARG A 40 11.15 19.53 -17.58
N ARG A 41 10.17 19.53 -18.49
CA ARG A 41 8.83 19.02 -18.23
C ARG A 41 8.89 17.53 -17.89
N ASP A 42 9.63 16.74 -18.67
CA ASP A 42 9.80 15.31 -18.45
C ASP A 42 10.46 15.03 -17.09
N LEU A 43 11.55 15.73 -16.74
CA LEU A 43 12.20 15.62 -15.43
C LEU A 43 11.28 16.01 -14.27
N GLN A 44 10.46 17.04 -14.42
CA GLN A 44 9.48 17.41 -13.39
C GLN A 44 8.41 16.32 -13.23
N THR A 45 7.92 15.76 -14.33
CA THR A 45 6.91 14.69 -14.29
C THR A 45 7.46 13.39 -13.68
N THR A 46 8.70 13.00 -14.01
CA THR A 46 9.35 11.81 -13.43
C THR A 46 9.66 11.99 -11.95
N THR A 47 10.06 13.18 -11.52
CA THR A 47 10.30 13.48 -10.10
C THR A 47 9.01 13.38 -9.29
N VAL A 48 7.91 13.99 -9.76
CA VAL A 48 6.60 13.92 -9.09
C VAL A 48 6.07 12.48 -9.07
N ALA A 49 6.26 11.74 -10.16
CA ALA A 49 5.93 10.31 -10.22
C ALA A 49 6.70 9.49 -9.19
N ALA A 50 8.02 9.65 -9.12
CA ALA A 50 8.88 8.94 -8.16
C ALA A 50 8.47 9.23 -6.71
N GLN A 51 8.18 10.49 -6.37
CA GLN A 51 7.67 10.86 -5.05
C GLN A 51 6.33 10.17 -4.73
N ARG A 52 5.41 10.11 -5.70
CA ARG A 52 4.11 9.43 -5.53
C ARG A 52 4.27 7.92 -5.35
N VAL A 53 5.18 7.27 -6.08
CA VAL A 53 5.53 5.85 -5.87
C VAL A 53 6.02 5.63 -4.44
N GLN A 54 6.95 6.47 -3.97
CA GLN A 54 7.53 6.32 -2.63
C GLN A 54 6.48 6.46 -1.53
N ILE A 55 5.57 7.43 -1.66
CA ILE A 55 4.43 7.59 -0.73
C ILE A 55 3.52 6.37 -0.77
N ALA A 56 3.20 5.84 -1.96
CA ALA A 56 2.33 4.69 -2.12
C ALA A 56 2.95 3.42 -1.52
N LEU A 57 4.24 3.19 -1.75
CA LEU A 57 4.99 2.09 -1.13
C LEU A 57 4.99 2.18 0.39
N TYR A 58 5.25 3.37 0.95
CA TYR A 58 5.20 3.58 2.40
C TYR A 58 3.80 3.27 2.98
N ARG A 59 2.74 3.67 2.28
CA ARG A 59 1.36 3.35 2.68
C ARG A 59 1.09 1.84 2.62
N ALA A 60 1.56 1.15 1.58
CA ALA A 60 1.42 -0.30 1.47
C ALA A 60 2.13 -1.00 2.64
N GLN A 61 3.36 -0.62 2.98
CA GLN A 61 4.08 -1.16 4.14
C GLN A 61 3.35 -0.94 5.47
N LEU A 62 2.77 0.24 5.67
CA LEU A 62 1.96 0.52 6.86
C LEU A 62 0.71 -0.36 6.92
N GLN A 63 0.09 -0.59 5.76
CA GLN A 63 -1.10 -1.42 5.62
C GLN A 63 -0.77 -2.91 5.85
N ASP A 64 0.34 -3.43 5.31
CA ASP A 64 0.84 -4.77 5.59
C ASP A 64 1.05 -4.98 7.10
N ALA A 65 1.67 -4.00 7.77
CA ALA A 65 1.85 -4.04 9.21
C ALA A 65 0.50 -4.05 9.96
N ALA A 66 -0.52 -3.36 9.45
CA ALA A 66 -1.87 -3.40 10.02
C ALA A 66 -2.53 -4.78 9.85
N VAL A 67 -2.45 -5.37 8.65
CA VAL A 67 -2.94 -6.74 8.38
C VAL A 67 -2.25 -7.75 9.28
N ALA A 68 -0.92 -7.67 9.42
CA ALA A 68 -0.15 -8.57 10.28
C ALA A 68 -0.57 -8.46 11.76
N ARG A 69 -0.83 -7.24 12.26
CA ARG A 69 -1.35 -7.05 13.63
C ARG A 69 -2.74 -7.66 13.81
N MET A 70 -3.65 -7.42 12.86
CA MET A 70 -5.00 -8.00 12.94
C MET A 70 -4.99 -9.53 12.83
N ALA A 71 -4.10 -10.09 12.00
CA ALA A 71 -3.94 -11.53 11.88
C ALA A 71 -3.49 -12.17 13.21
N LYS A 72 -2.59 -11.51 13.95
CA LYS A 72 -2.21 -11.96 15.29
C LYS A 72 -3.38 -11.94 16.27
N LEU A 73 -4.21 -10.90 16.25
CA LEU A 73 -5.39 -10.82 17.12
C LEU A 73 -6.41 -11.94 16.80
N VAL A 74 -6.59 -12.26 15.53
CA VAL A 74 -7.42 -13.39 15.09
C VAL A 74 -6.88 -14.72 15.64
N GLU A 75 -5.57 -14.96 15.48
CA GLU A 75 -4.92 -16.16 15.98
C GLU A 75 -5.05 -16.30 17.51
N GLU A 76 -4.77 -15.22 18.25
CA GLU A 76 -4.92 -15.19 19.71
C GLU A 76 -6.36 -15.48 20.16
N ALA A 77 -7.35 -14.88 19.49
CA ALA A 77 -8.76 -15.12 19.80
C ALA A 77 -9.19 -16.56 19.49
N HIS A 78 -8.75 -17.12 18.36
CA HIS A 78 -9.00 -18.52 18.00
C HIS A 78 -8.37 -19.50 18.96
N SER A 79 -7.12 -19.28 19.35
CA SER A 79 -6.43 -20.08 20.36
C SER A 79 -7.23 -20.12 21.67
N LYS A 80 -7.75 -18.97 22.12
CA LYS A 80 -8.61 -18.92 23.32
C LYS A 80 -9.92 -19.70 23.15
N VAL A 81 -10.56 -19.62 21.99
CA VAL A 81 -11.77 -20.40 21.71
C VAL A 81 -11.47 -21.90 21.75
N ILE A 82 -10.34 -22.35 21.19
CA ILE A 82 -9.93 -23.75 21.21
C ILE A 82 -9.71 -24.23 22.65
N ASP A 83 -8.96 -23.46 23.45
CA ASP A 83 -8.69 -23.78 24.86
C ASP A 83 -9.97 -23.91 25.69
N LEU A 84 -10.88 -22.94 25.56
CA LEU A 84 -12.16 -22.93 26.26
C LEU A 84 -13.08 -24.06 25.78
N THR A 85 -13.09 -24.36 24.48
CA THR A 85 -13.84 -25.50 23.94
C THR A 85 -13.34 -26.82 24.54
N ALA A 86 -12.01 -26.99 24.67
CA ALA A 86 -11.41 -28.17 25.29
C ALA A 86 -11.72 -28.23 26.80
N GLN A 87 -11.69 -27.11 27.51
CA GLN A 87 -12.09 -27.02 28.91
C GLN A 87 -13.58 -27.38 29.09
N ARG A 88 -14.47 -26.83 28.27
CA ARG A 88 -15.91 -27.13 28.31
C ARG A 88 -16.17 -28.63 28.17
N LYS A 89 -15.50 -29.27 27.20
CA LYS A 89 -15.59 -30.73 27.00
C LYS A 89 -15.13 -31.50 28.24
N ARG A 90 -14.00 -31.11 28.84
CA ARG A 90 -13.48 -31.75 30.06
C ARG A 90 -14.46 -31.64 31.22
N VAL A 91 -15.02 -30.46 31.47
CA VAL A 91 -16.02 -30.26 32.54
C VAL A 91 -17.29 -31.06 32.27
N ALA A 92 -17.78 -31.09 31.01
CA ALA A 92 -18.93 -31.90 30.63
C ALA A 92 -18.71 -33.39 30.90
N THR A 93 -17.52 -33.92 30.57
CA THR A 93 -17.15 -35.31 30.89
C THR A 93 -17.07 -35.56 32.40
N GLN A 94 -16.59 -34.61 33.20
CA GLN A 94 -16.57 -34.73 34.67
C GLN A 94 -17.97 -34.75 35.27
N ILE A 95 -18.92 -33.99 34.70
CA ILE A 95 -20.33 -34.04 35.08
C ILE A 95 -20.89 -35.42 34.81
N GLU A 96 -20.71 -35.96 33.60
CA GLU A 96 -21.17 -37.30 33.22
C GLU A 96 -20.61 -38.37 34.16
N GLN A 97 -19.31 -38.32 34.46
CA GLN A 97 -18.66 -39.24 35.40
C GLN A 97 -19.23 -39.13 36.82
N SER A 98 -19.54 -37.90 37.28
CA SER A 98 -20.12 -37.65 38.61
C SER A 98 -21.58 -38.10 38.68
N GLU A 99 -22.35 -37.94 37.60
CA GLU A 99 -23.72 -38.46 37.47
C GLU A 99 -23.72 -40.00 37.47
N ASP A 100 -22.81 -40.63 36.74
CA ASP A 100 -22.58 -42.07 36.76
C ASP A 100 -22.20 -42.57 38.15
N GLN A 101 -21.29 -41.88 38.85
CA GLN A 101 -20.87 -42.22 40.20
C GLN A 101 -22.04 -42.11 41.18
N ARG A 102 -22.83 -41.02 41.12
CA ARG A 102 -24.07 -40.87 41.91
C ARG A 102 -25.00 -42.05 41.71
N ASN A 103 -25.21 -42.48 40.46
CA ASN A 103 -26.12 -43.58 40.12
C ASN A 103 -25.65 -44.95 40.61
N ARG A 104 -24.32 -45.16 40.69
CA ARG A 104 -23.72 -46.41 41.19
C ARG A 104 -23.53 -46.45 42.70
N THR A 105 -23.65 -45.30 43.38
CA THR A 105 -23.38 -45.18 44.83
C THR A 105 -24.58 -45.65 45.64
N GLN A 106 -24.36 -46.63 46.52
CA GLN A 106 -25.40 -47.20 47.39
C GLN A 106 -25.54 -46.44 48.72
N ASP A 107 -24.49 -45.74 49.17
CA ASP A 107 -24.54 -44.90 50.37
C ASP A 107 -25.30 -43.59 50.07
N ASP A 108 -26.41 -43.39 50.77
CA ASP A 108 -27.26 -42.21 50.64
C ASP A 108 -26.54 -40.90 51.01
N ASN A 109 -25.63 -40.91 51.98
CA ASN A 109 -24.90 -39.70 52.36
C ASN A 109 -23.93 -39.29 51.25
N GLN A 110 -23.17 -40.26 50.72
CA GLN A 110 -22.25 -40.02 49.61
C GLN A 110 -23.01 -39.63 48.32
N ARG A 111 -24.18 -40.23 48.07
CA ARG A 111 -25.04 -39.85 46.94
C ARG A 111 -25.52 -38.41 47.05
N ARG A 112 -25.97 -37.97 48.23
CA ARG A 112 -26.37 -36.57 48.48
C ARG A 112 -25.20 -35.61 48.32
N GLN A 113 -24.01 -35.96 48.80
CA GLN A 113 -22.84 -35.11 48.63
C GLN A 113 -22.52 -34.85 47.15
N ILE A 114 -22.59 -35.88 46.30
CA ILE A 114 -22.37 -35.71 44.86
C ILE A 114 -23.45 -34.82 44.24
N GLU A 115 -24.71 -34.98 44.66
CA GLU A 115 -25.87 -34.26 44.12
C GLU A 115 -25.94 -32.79 44.55
N GLU A 116 -25.62 -32.50 45.81
CA GLU A 116 -25.79 -31.18 46.42
C GLU A 116 -24.52 -30.33 46.36
N GLU A 117 -23.32 -30.94 46.28
CA GLU A 117 -22.05 -30.22 46.26
C GLU A 117 -21.34 -30.35 44.90
N ALA A 118 -20.98 -31.57 44.51
CA ALA A 118 -20.09 -31.79 43.36
C ALA A 118 -20.74 -31.41 42.02
N LEU A 119 -21.96 -31.90 41.77
CA LEU A 119 -22.68 -31.63 40.51
C LEU A 119 -23.03 -30.15 40.32
N PRO A 120 -23.57 -29.43 41.33
CA PRO A 120 -23.83 -28.00 41.21
C PRO A 120 -22.55 -27.19 40.95
N GLN A 121 -21.44 -27.54 41.61
CA GLN A 121 -20.16 -26.87 41.39
C GLN A 121 -19.66 -27.07 39.95
N LEU A 122 -19.70 -28.30 39.42
CA LEU A 122 -19.30 -28.59 38.05
C LEU A 122 -20.22 -27.94 37.01
N ARG A 123 -21.54 -27.92 37.25
CA ARG A 123 -22.51 -27.25 36.38
C ARG A 123 -22.28 -25.73 36.35
N GLY A 124 -21.99 -25.12 37.50
CA GLY A 124 -21.60 -23.71 37.57
C GLY A 124 -20.31 -23.41 36.80
N GLN A 125 -19.29 -24.27 36.92
CA GLN A 125 -18.07 -24.15 36.12
C GLN A 125 -18.35 -24.29 34.61
N LEU A 126 -19.21 -25.23 34.22
CA LEU A 126 -19.59 -25.43 32.82
C LEU A 126 -20.26 -24.18 32.25
N GLU A 127 -21.15 -23.54 33.02
CA GLU A 127 -21.82 -22.30 32.62
C GLU A 127 -20.82 -21.16 32.43
N VAL A 128 -19.89 -20.97 33.37
CA VAL A 128 -18.84 -19.94 33.28
C VAL A 128 -18.01 -20.15 32.02
N VAL A 129 -17.46 -21.35 31.81
CA VAL A 129 -16.63 -21.66 30.64
C VAL A 129 -17.42 -21.50 29.34
N THR A 130 -18.70 -21.89 29.31
CA THR A 130 -19.57 -21.73 28.14
C THR A 130 -19.84 -20.26 27.84
N ASN A 131 -20.00 -19.42 28.86
CA ASN A 131 -20.18 -17.99 28.70
C ASN A 131 -18.91 -17.31 28.19
N GLU A 132 -17.76 -17.65 28.76
CA GLU A 132 -16.45 -17.17 28.30
C GLU A 132 -16.19 -17.58 26.85
N GLU A 133 -16.43 -18.84 26.50
CA GLU A 133 -16.26 -19.34 25.13
C GLU A 133 -17.14 -18.56 24.14
N ARG A 134 -18.41 -18.28 24.50
CA ARG A 134 -19.31 -17.48 23.67
C ARG A 134 -18.77 -16.06 23.46
N GLN A 135 -18.26 -15.41 24.51
CA GLN A 135 -17.67 -14.08 24.40
C GLN A 135 -16.42 -14.09 23.51
N TRP A 136 -15.54 -15.07 23.67
CA TRP A 136 -14.33 -15.20 22.86
C TRP A 136 -14.63 -15.53 21.40
N ARG A 137 -15.65 -16.36 21.12
CA ARG A 137 -16.13 -16.58 19.75
C ARG A 137 -16.64 -15.31 19.09
N ALA A 138 -17.38 -14.47 19.83
CA ALA A 138 -17.82 -13.18 19.32
C ALA A 138 -16.63 -12.27 18.98
N ARG A 139 -15.62 -12.20 19.87
CA ARG A 139 -14.37 -11.46 19.63
C ARG A 139 -13.57 -12.00 18.44
N ALA A 140 -13.49 -13.32 18.27
CA ALA A 140 -12.83 -13.95 17.13
C ALA A 140 -13.50 -13.54 15.81
N ASN A 141 -14.83 -13.60 15.74
CA ASN A 141 -15.59 -13.17 14.57
C ASN A 141 -15.39 -11.67 14.26
N GLU A 142 -15.35 -10.82 15.30
CA GLU A 142 -15.09 -9.39 15.14
C GLU A 142 -13.67 -9.15 14.60
N ALA A 143 -12.66 -9.79 15.19
CA ALA A 143 -11.27 -9.70 14.75
C ALA A 143 -11.10 -10.18 13.30
N GLU A 144 -11.77 -11.27 12.90
CA GLU A 144 -11.79 -11.74 11.51
C GLU A 144 -12.42 -10.72 10.56
N GLY A 145 -13.50 -10.06 11.01
CA GLY A 145 -14.14 -8.97 10.27
C GLY A 145 -13.17 -7.82 10.04
N GLN A 146 -12.46 -7.39 11.09
CA GLN A 146 -11.45 -6.34 11.01
C GLN A 146 -10.28 -6.73 10.10
N LEU A 147 -9.76 -7.96 10.23
CA LEU A 147 -8.72 -8.48 9.35
C LEU A 147 -9.15 -8.42 7.88
N ARG A 148 -10.37 -8.84 7.56
CA ARG A 148 -10.90 -8.82 6.19
C ARG A 148 -11.02 -7.40 5.63
N VAL A 149 -11.35 -6.42 6.48
CA VAL A 149 -11.36 -5.00 6.08
C VAL A 149 -9.95 -4.53 5.74
N GLU A 150 -8.96 -4.82 6.58
CA GLU A 150 -7.57 -4.43 6.33
C GLU A 150 -6.97 -5.14 5.11
N GLN A 151 -7.32 -6.40 4.86
CA GLN A 151 -6.93 -7.13 3.66
C GLN A 151 -7.49 -6.49 2.39
N ARG A 152 -8.78 -6.12 2.37
CA ARG A 152 -9.37 -5.41 1.22
C ARG A 152 -8.71 -4.06 0.94
N LYS A 153 -8.33 -3.32 1.99
CA LYS A 153 -7.60 -2.06 1.85
C LYS A 153 -6.23 -2.32 1.22
N LEU A 154 -5.54 -3.37 1.63
CA LEU A 154 -4.26 -3.78 1.09
C LEU A 154 -4.39 -4.18 -0.39
N ASP A 155 -5.37 -5.01 -0.74
CA ASP A 155 -5.66 -5.40 -2.13
C ASP A 155 -5.93 -4.18 -3.01
N GLY A 156 -6.69 -3.21 -2.49
CA GLY A 156 -6.94 -1.94 -3.18
C GLY A 156 -5.67 -1.11 -3.38
N LEU A 157 -4.76 -1.07 -2.40
CA LEU A 157 -3.48 -0.39 -2.54
C LEU A 157 -2.58 -1.07 -3.57
N HIS A 158 -2.54 -2.40 -3.59
CA HIS A 158 -1.80 -3.15 -4.61
C HIS A 158 -2.33 -2.87 -6.02
N ALA A 159 -3.66 -2.91 -6.21
CA ALA A 159 -4.25 -2.57 -7.51
C ALA A 159 -3.92 -1.14 -7.98
N LEU A 160 -3.87 -0.17 -7.06
CA LEU A 160 -3.47 1.20 -7.37
C LEU A 160 -1.98 1.30 -7.73
N LEU A 161 -1.12 0.53 -7.05
CA LEU A 161 0.31 0.46 -7.37
C LEU A 161 0.55 -0.16 -8.75
N ASP A 162 -0.17 -1.23 -9.10
CA ASP A 162 -0.08 -1.87 -10.42
C ASP A 162 -0.54 -0.92 -11.53
N GLN A 163 -1.65 -0.20 -11.31
CA GLN A 163 -2.10 0.85 -12.23
C GLN A 163 -1.06 1.95 -12.39
N LEU A 164 -0.43 2.36 -11.28
CA LEU A 164 0.59 3.39 -11.31
C LEU A 164 1.82 2.92 -12.11
N ASP A 165 2.30 1.70 -11.89
CA ASP A 165 3.38 1.09 -12.68
C ASP A 165 3.03 1.05 -14.18
N GLN A 166 1.83 0.59 -14.54
CA GLN A 166 1.37 0.55 -15.92
C GLN A 166 1.30 1.95 -16.56
N THR A 167 0.83 2.96 -15.83
CA THR A 167 0.81 4.34 -16.33
C THR A 167 2.23 4.89 -16.55
N LEU A 168 3.16 4.60 -15.65
CA LEU A 168 4.56 5.03 -15.79
C LEU A 168 5.26 4.36 -16.96
N GLN A 169 5.04 3.06 -17.17
CA GLN A 169 5.54 2.33 -18.35
C GLN A 169 5.01 2.94 -19.66
N ASN A 170 3.72 3.29 -19.70
CA ASN A 170 3.10 3.92 -20.87
C ASN A 170 3.66 5.33 -21.15
N VAL A 171 3.96 6.11 -20.11
CA VAL A 171 4.61 7.42 -20.25
C VAL A 171 6.03 7.26 -20.79
N GLY A 172 6.81 6.31 -20.25
CA GLY A 172 8.15 5.98 -20.76
C GLY A 172 8.12 5.60 -22.25
N ARG A 173 7.23 4.69 -22.64
CA ARG A 173 7.09 4.23 -24.03
C ARG A 173 6.65 5.34 -25.01
N LYS A 174 5.83 6.29 -24.57
CA LYS A 174 5.43 7.45 -25.40
C LYS A 174 6.60 8.41 -25.65
N SER A 175 7.51 8.57 -24.68
CA SER A 175 8.71 9.38 -24.84
C SER A 175 9.62 8.80 -25.92
N ASP A 176 9.86 7.48 -25.87
CA ASP A 176 10.73 6.76 -26.82
C ASP A 176 10.21 6.76 -28.28
N ASN A 177 8.89 6.86 -28.47
CA ASN A 177 8.25 6.80 -29.79
C ASN A 177 8.07 8.17 -30.49
N THR A 178 8.58 9.27 -29.92
CA THR A 178 8.51 10.59 -30.58
C THR A 178 9.45 10.58 -31.80
N PRO A 179 8.96 10.67 -33.06
CA PRO A 179 9.83 10.59 -34.22
C PRO A 179 10.75 11.81 -34.24
N LEU A 180 12.07 11.57 -34.28
CA LEU A 180 13.03 12.56 -34.76
C LEU A 180 12.54 12.97 -36.15
N VAL A 181 12.09 14.21 -36.30
CA VAL A 181 11.68 14.78 -37.59
C VAL A 181 12.91 14.78 -38.49
N SER A 182 13.06 13.70 -39.26
CA SER A 182 14.01 13.60 -40.36
C SER A 182 13.47 14.50 -41.47
N HIS A 183 13.90 15.76 -41.45
CA HIS A 183 13.69 16.66 -42.59
C HIS A 183 14.56 16.15 -43.74
N ARG A 184 14.00 15.19 -44.48
CA ARG A 184 14.50 14.67 -45.73
C ARG A 184 14.62 15.85 -46.71
N SER A 185 15.85 16.19 -47.08
CA SER A 185 16.18 17.10 -48.15
C SER A 185 15.68 16.54 -49.47
N GLU A 186 14.67 17.18 -50.07
CA GLU A 186 14.33 16.96 -51.48
C GLU A 186 15.28 17.79 -52.36
N PRO A 187 15.90 17.19 -53.40
CA PRO A 187 16.68 17.93 -54.36
C PRO A 187 15.78 18.54 -55.44
N SER A 188 16.17 19.75 -55.80
CA SER A 188 15.67 20.64 -56.83
C SER A 188 15.39 20.01 -58.20
N ARG A 189 14.31 20.46 -58.83
CA ARG A 189 14.15 20.54 -60.29
C ARG A 189 13.48 21.85 -60.69
#